data_AF-A0A3A0A338-F1
#
_entry.id   AF-A0A3A0A338-F1
#
_cell.length_a   1.000
_cell.length_b   1.000
_cell.length_c   1.000
_cell.angle_alpha   90.00
_cell.angle_beta   90.00
_cell.angle_gamma   90.00
#
_symmetry.space_group_name_H-M   'P 1'
#
loop_
_entity.id
_entity.type
_entity.pdbx_description
1 polymer ?
#
loop_
_entity_poly.entity_id
_entity_poly.type
_entity_poly.pdbx_seq_one_letter_code
_entity_poly.pdbx_strand_id
1 'polypeptide(L)'
;MTTSDLTNLRTCIDRLPPGQRFSPLIQPGDESSTRAAVLIDKLWEAGRTLRIHFLDGDAVIQRKVAQFAQDWTQHANIGFDFGDNPNAEIRISFQQVGSWSLVGTDALDRRIKMDEPTMNFGWLTR
;
A
#
# COMPACT_ATOMS: atom_id res chain seq x y z
N MET A 1 4.54 -19.22 18.97
CA MET A 1 3.34 -18.40 18.70
C MET A 1 2.56 -19.09 17.61
N THR A 2 1.34 -19.54 17.89
CA THR A 2 0.45 -20.16 16.90
C THR A 2 -0.15 -19.08 16.01
N THR A 3 -0.37 -19.40 14.74
CA THR A 3 -0.91 -18.52 13.69
C THR A 3 -2.29 -17.91 14.01
N SER A 4 -2.99 -18.45 15.01
CA SER A 4 -4.30 -18.01 15.48
C SER A 4 -4.30 -16.68 16.26
N ASP A 5 -3.13 -16.24 16.76
CA ASP A 5 -3.01 -15.03 17.60
C ASP A 5 -2.82 -13.76 16.75
N LEU A 6 -2.37 -13.93 15.50
CA LEU A 6 -2.15 -12.82 14.56
C LEU A 6 -3.43 -12.35 13.86
N THR A 7 -4.50 -13.15 13.85
CA THR A 7 -5.78 -12.80 13.20
C THR A 7 -6.58 -11.74 13.95
N ASN A 8 -6.29 -11.48 15.24
CA ASN A 8 -6.93 -10.42 16.02
C ASN A 8 -6.15 -9.10 16.00
N LEU A 9 -4.97 -9.07 15.38
CA LEU A 9 -4.16 -7.87 15.34
C LEU A 9 -4.61 -6.99 14.17
N ARG A 10 -5.12 -5.79 14.49
CA ARG A 10 -5.50 -4.78 13.49
C ARG A 10 -4.26 -4.03 12.98
N THR A 11 -3.35 -4.75 12.33
CA THR A 11 -2.11 -4.22 11.76
C THR A 11 -2.10 -4.29 10.24
N CYS A 12 -1.65 -3.20 9.62
CA CYS A 12 -1.37 -3.20 8.19
C CYS A 12 -0.05 -3.93 7.94
N ILE A 13 -0.02 -4.85 6.99
CA ILE A 13 1.20 -5.58 6.62
C ILE A 13 1.64 -5.29 5.19
N ASP A 14 2.95 -5.33 4.96
CA ASP A 14 3.50 -5.24 3.62
C ASP A 14 3.25 -6.56 2.87
N ARG A 15 2.64 -6.47 1.69
CA ARG A 15 2.45 -7.60 0.79
C ARG A 15 3.53 -7.56 -0.29
N LEU A 16 4.10 -8.71 -0.59
CA LEU A 16 5.02 -8.87 -1.72
C LEU A 16 4.24 -9.23 -2.99
N PRO A 17 4.65 -8.75 -4.17
CA PRO A 17 4.19 -9.24 -5.46
C PRO A 17 4.25 -10.77 -5.59
N PRO A 18 3.37 -11.36 -6.43
CA PRO A 18 3.36 -12.80 -6.67
C PRO A 18 4.75 -13.34 -7.05
N GLY A 19 5.24 -14.37 -6.37
CA GLY A 19 6.54 -15.00 -6.68
C GLY A 19 7.78 -14.25 -6.17
N GLN A 20 7.65 -13.08 -5.56
CA GLN A 20 8.75 -12.49 -4.79
C GLN A 20 8.77 -13.10 -3.38
N ARG A 21 9.97 -13.41 -2.89
CA ARG A 21 10.21 -13.87 -1.51
C ARG A 21 11.07 -12.85 -0.79
N PHE A 22 10.81 -12.65 0.49
CA PHE A 22 11.68 -11.85 1.33
C PHE A 22 13.05 -12.55 1.39
N SER A 23 14.09 -11.90 0.87
CA SER A 23 15.45 -12.41 0.96
C SER A 23 16.05 -11.95 2.29
N PRO A 24 16.40 -12.86 3.22
CA PRO A 24 17.00 -12.49 4.50
C PRO A 24 18.45 -11.97 4.37
N LEU A 25 18.98 -11.81 3.15
CA LEU A 25 20.36 -11.40 2.88
C LEU A 25 20.57 -9.87 2.86
N ILE A 26 19.57 -9.07 3.20
CA ILE A 26 19.80 -7.66 3.55
C ILE A 26 20.49 -7.66 4.92
N GLN A 27 21.81 -7.62 4.92
CA GLN A 27 22.59 -7.39 6.13
C GLN A 27 22.38 -5.93 6.55
N PRO A 28 21.94 -5.65 7.79
CA PRO A 28 21.92 -4.29 8.31
C PRO A 28 23.36 -3.78 8.40
N GLY A 29 23.72 -2.90 7.46
CA GLY A 29 25.02 -2.24 7.38
C GLY A 29 24.90 -0.78 7.81
N ASP A 30 25.59 -0.46 8.90
CA ASP A 30 25.87 0.84 9.52
C ASP A 30 24.78 1.57 10.34
N GLU A 31 24.96 1.40 11.65
CA GLU A 31 24.49 2.19 12.78
C GLU A 31 24.90 3.68 12.66
N SER A 32 24.23 4.49 11.84
CA SER A 32 24.31 5.96 12.00
C SER A 32 23.20 6.78 11.35
N SER A 33 22.14 6.17 10.84
CA SER A 33 20.95 6.96 10.56
C SER A 33 19.71 6.12 10.75
N THR A 34 18.82 6.57 11.63
CA THR A 34 17.41 6.20 11.60
C THR A 34 16.80 6.76 10.32
N ARG A 35 17.23 6.24 9.18
CA ARG A 35 16.47 6.32 7.92
C ARG A 35 15.45 5.20 8.02
N ALA A 36 14.20 5.47 7.66
CA ALA A 36 13.28 4.39 7.36
C ALA A 36 14.03 3.40 6.44
N ALA A 37 14.02 2.11 6.76
CA ALA A 37 14.64 1.08 5.95
C ALA A 37 13.82 0.94 4.66
N VAL A 38 13.90 1.94 3.79
CA VAL A 38 13.19 1.97 2.53
C VAL A 38 14.04 1.22 1.51
N LEU A 39 13.39 0.27 0.85
CA LEU A 39 13.93 -0.38 -0.33
C LEU A 39 13.95 0.67 -1.45
N ILE A 40 15.14 1.18 -1.77
CA ILE A 40 15.34 2.32 -2.70
C ILE A 40 14.72 2.00 -4.07
N ASP A 41 14.77 0.75 -4.50
CA ASP A 41 14.18 0.22 -5.73
C ASP A 41 12.64 0.28 -5.76
N LYS A 42 12.01 0.47 -4.60
CA LYS A 42 10.55 0.57 -4.46
C LYS A 42 10.03 2.00 -4.39
N LEU A 43 10.91 3.00 -4.38
CA LEU A 43 10.51 4.40 -4.32
C LEU A 43 9.78 4.85 -5.59
N TRP A 44 8.76 5.69 -5.39
CA TRP A 44 8.17 6.45 -6.50
C TRP A 44 9.10 7.57 -6.94
N GLU A 45 9.05 7.92 -8.22
CA GLU A 45 9.73 9.10 -8.74
C GLU A 45 9.19 10.37 -8.08
N ALA A 46 10.10 11.26 -7.66
CA ALA A 46 9.73 12.53 -7.05
C ALA A 46 8.99 13.44 -8.05
N GLY A 47 7.93 14.10 -7.59
CA GLY A 47 7.01 14.91 -8.38
C GLY A 47 5.90 14.12 -9.07
N ARG A 48 5.89 12.79 -8.96
CA ARG A 48 4.87 11.96 -9.61
C ARG A 48 3.51 12.12 -8.94
N THR A 49 2.45 12.17 -9.75
CA THR A 49 1.07 12.01 -9.27
C THR A 49 0.63 10.56 -9.45
N LEU A 50 0.24 9.90 -8.35
CA LEU A 50 -0.27 8.53 -8.37
C LEU A 50 -1.79 8.56 -8.54
N ARG A 51 -2.30 7.78 -9.48
CA ARG A 51 -3.74 7.60 -9.65
C ARG A 51 -4.20 6.55 -8.66
N ILE A 52 -5.31 6.84 -8.02
CA ILE A 52 -5.90 6.01 -6.98
C ILE A 52 -7.35 5.73 -7.33
N HIS A 53 -7.71 4.45 -7.32
CA HIS A 53 -9.05 3.97 -7.63
C HIS A 53 -9.56 3.07 -6.51
N PHE A 54 -10.80 3.29 -6.08
CA PHE A 54 -11.48 2.41 -5.14
C PHE A 54 -12.27 1.36 -5.92
N LEU A 55 -11.95 0.07 -5.70
CA LEU A 55 -12.63 -1.05 -6.35
C LEU A 55 -14.02 -1.32 -5.73
N ASP A 56 -14.18 -0.95 -4.46
CA ASP A 56 -15.38 -1.20 -3.67
C ASP A 56 -15.43 -0.26 -2.44
N GLY A 57 -16.41 -0.46 -1.57
CA GLY A 57 -16.52 0.22 -0.28
C GLY A 57 -17.58 1.33 -0.22
N ASP A 58 -17.90 1.77 1.00
CA ASP A 58 -18.84 2.87 1.25
C ASP A 58 -18.19 4.23 0.96
N ALA A 59 -18.92 5.12 0.30
CA ALA A 59 -18.41 6.43 -0.11
C ALA A 59 -17.93 7.30 1.07
N VAL A 60 -18.49 7.13 2.28
CA VAL A 60 -18.01 7.80 3.50
C VAL A 60 -16.62 7.31 3.88
N ILE A 61 -16.39 5.99 3.81
CA ILE A 61 -15.09 5.39 4.12
C ILE A 61 -14.06 5.79 3.06
N GLN A 62 -14.42 5.73 1.77
CA GLN A 62 -13.55 6.19 0.68
C GLN A 62 -13.12 7.65 0.87
N ARG A 63 -14.05 8.56 1.22
CA ARG A 63 -13.73 9.96 1.51
C ARG A 63 -12.78 10.12 2.70
N LYS A 64 -12.97 9.34 3.78
CA LYS A 64 -12.05 9.38 4.93
C LYS A 64 -10.65 8.88 4.56
N VAL A 65 -10.55 7.79 3.81
CA VAL A 65 -9.26 7.27 3.32
C VAL A 65 -8.57 8.32 2.45
N ALA A 66 -9.30 8.91 1.49
CA ALA A 66 -8.75 9.95 0.63
C ALA A 66 -8.27 11.18 1.42
N GLN A 67 -9.06 11.62 2.40
CA GLN A 67 -8.71 12.74 3.27
C GLN A 67 -7.37 12.51 4.00
N PHE A 68 -7.22 11.39 4.71
CA PHE A 68 -5.99 11.11 5.46
C PHE A 68 -4.79 10.76 4.55
N ALA A 69 -5.05 10.18 3.38
CA ALA A 69 -3.98 9.93 2.42
C ALA A 69 -3.34 11.24 1.94
N GLN A 70 -4.11 12.31 1.73
CA GLN A 70 -3.58 13.58 1.25
C GLN A 70 -2.55 14.21 2.19
N ASP A 71 -2.56 13.91 3.49
CA ASP A 71 -1.56 14.43 4.44
C ASP A 71 -0.13 14.03 4.04
N TRP A 72 0.06 12.87 3.39
CA TRP A 72 1.38 12.46 2.89
C TRP A 72 1.96 13.43 1.85
N THR A 73 1.12 14.05 1.03
CA THR A 73 1.55 14.97 -0.04
C THR A 73 2.13 16.28 0.52
N GLN A 74 1.91 16.58 1.80
CA GLN A 74 2.49 17.74 2.48
C GLN A 74 3.98 17.53 2.82
N HIS A 75 4.42 16.28 2.87
CA HIS A 75 5.76 15.90 3.34
C HIS A 75 6.57 15.14 2.30
N ALA A 76 5.90 14.48 1.35
CA ALA A 76 6.53 13.79 0.23
C ALA A 76 6.24 14.56 -1.06
N ASN A 77 7.24 14.65 -1.94
CA ASN A 77 7.06 15.21 -3.28
C ASN A 77 6.34 14.18 -4.18
N ILE A 78 5.09 13.87 -3.86
CA ILE A 78 4.18 13.02 -4.61
C ILE A 78 2.78 13.62 -4.55
N GLY A 79 2.01 13.48 -5.62
CA GLY A 79 0.59 13.86 -5.67
C GLY A 79 -0.31 12.63 -5.65
N PHE A 80 -1.56 12.80 -5.20
CA PHE A 80 -2.59 11.77 -5.28
C PHE A 80 -3.81 12.26 -6.05
N ASP A 81 -4.16 11.51 -7.11
CA ASP A 81 -5.34 11.73 -7.94
C ASP A 81 -6.35 10.62 -7.70
N PHE A 82 -7.40 10.92 -6.92
CA PHE A 82 -8.49 9.99 -6.65
C PHE A 82 -9.54 10.09 -7.74
N GLY A 83 -9.76 8.99 -8.47
CA GLY A 83 -10.71 8.99 -9.58
C GLY A 83 -11.18 7.60 -9.98
N ASP A 84 -12.03 7.57 -11.00
CA ASP A 84 -12.56 6.34 -11.58
C ASP A 84 -11.66 5.87 -12.74
N ASN A 85 -10.44 5.44 -12.40
CA ASN A 85 -9.47 4.94 -13.37
C ASN A 85 -9.14 3.46 -13.11
N PRO A 86 -9.63 2.52 -13.93
CA PRO A 86 -9.34 1.09 -13.73
C PRO A 86 -7.85 0.75 -13.90
N ASN A 87 -7.07 1.60 -14.58
CA ASN A 87 -5.62 1.44 -14.76
C ASN A 87 -4.81 2.25 -13.73
N ALA A 88 -5.41 2.62 -12.60
CA ALA A 88 -4.74 3.31 -11.50
C ALA A 88 -3.59 2.48 -10.93
N GLU A 89 -2.49 3.15 -10.56
CA GLU A 89 -1.37 2.51 -9.87
C GLU A 89 -1.80 1.92 -8.52
N ILE A 90 -2.56 2.69 -7.75
CA ILE A 90 -3.08 2.27 -6.44
C ILE A 90 -4.56 1.92 -6.57
N ARG A 91 -4.90 0.67 -6.23
CA ARG A 91 -6.26 0.14 -6.29
C ARG A 91 -6.64 -0.38 -4.91
N ILE A 92 -7.61 0.27 -4.28
CA ILE A 92 -7.96 0.04 -2.87
C ILE A 92 -9.24 -0.78 -2.79
N SER A 93 -9.20 -1.87 -2.02
CA SER A 93 -10.37 -2.69 -1.66
C SER A 93 -10.63 -2.65 -0.15
N PHE A 94 -11.85 -2.98 0.24
CA PHE A 94 -12.27 -3.16 1.62
C PHE A 94 -12.81 -4.57 1.90
N GLN A 95 -12.72 -5.47 0.91
CA GLN A 95 -13.35 -6.80 0.97
C GLN A 95 -12.38 -7.94 1.28
N GLN A 96 -11.06 -7.73 1.20
CA GLN A 96 -10.10 -8.78 1.56
C GLN A 96 -9.85 -8.83 3.07
N VAL A 97 -9.34 -9.99 3.53
CA VAL A 97 -8.99 -10.20 4.94
C VAL A 97 -7.74 -9.40 5.31
N GLY A 98 -7.82 -8.71 6.45
CA GLY A 98 -6.73 -7.91 7.02
C GLY A 98 -6.44 -6.64 6.23
N SER A 99 -5.59 -5.77 6.77
CA SER A 99 -5.13 -4.60 6.02
C SER A 99 -3.72 -4.84 5.51
N TRP A 100 -3.47 -4.46 4.26
CA TRP A 100 -2.17 -4.66 3.64
C TRP A 100 -1.98 -3.71 2.46
N SER A 101 -0.73 -3.51 2.05
CA SER A 101 -0.38 -2.79 0.83
C SER A 101 0.81 -3.46 0.17
N LEU A 102 0.87 -3.41 -1.16
CA LEU A 102 2.15 -3.58 -1.85
C LEU A 102 3.06 -2.40 -1.53
N VAL A 103 4.37 -2.64 -1.53
CA VAL A 103 5.36 -1.64 -1.14
C VAL A 103 5.77 -0.82 -2.35
N GLY A 104 5.34 0.44 -2.40
CA GLY A 104 5.79 1.40 -3.41
C GLY A 104 5.51 0.95 -4.84
N THR A 105 6.52 0.95 -5.70
CA THR A 105 6.40 0.59 -7.13
C THR A 105 6.08 -0.89 -7.37
N ASP A 106 6.08 -1.76 -6.35
CA ASP A 106 5.54 -3.12 -6.43
C ASP A 106 4.06 -3.13 -6.89
N ALA A 107 3.33 -2.03 -6.65
CA ALA A 107 1.97 -1.84 -7.15
C ALA A 107 1.86 -1.85 -8.69
N LEU A 108 2.98 -1.68 -9.41
CA LEU A 108 3.06 -1.71 -10.87
C LEU A 108 3.39 -3.09 -11.44
N ASP A 109 3.49 -4.12 -10.60
CA ASP A 109 3.86 -5.45 -11.04
C ASP A 109 2.83 -6.02 -12.04
N ARG A 110 3.32 -6.41 -13.23
CA ARG A 110 2.49 -6.89 -14.35
C ARG A 110 1.71 -8.17 -14.06
N ARG A 111 2.07 -8.90 -12.99
CA ARG A 111 1.37 -10.12 -12.56
C ARG A 111 0.09 -9.81 -11.79
N ILE A 112 -0.09 -8.56 -11.37
CA ILE A 112 -1.26 -8.09 -10.63
C ILE A 112 -2.24 -7.53 -11.64
N LYS A 113 -3.43 -8.10 -11.69
CA LYS A 113 -4.43 -7.68 -12.68
C LYS A 113 -5.03 -6.33 -12.32
N MET A 114 -5.63 -5.67 -13.31
CA MET A 114 -6.24 -4.34 -13.12
C MET A 114 -7.50 -4.38 -12.24
N ASP A 115 -8.18 -5.52 -12.15
CA ASP A 115 -9.31 -5.77 -11.25
C ASP A 115 -8.88 -6.28 -9.87
N GLU A 116 -7.58 -6.51 -9.65
CA GLU A 116 -7.03 -6.92 -8.36
C GLU A 116 -6.52 -5.70 -7.57
N PRO A 117 -6.78 -5.61 -6.25
CA PRO A 117 -6.28 -4.52 -5.43
C PRO A 117 -4.76 -4.57 -5.27
N THR A 118 -4.17 -3.39 -5.11
CA THR A 118 -2.78 -3.21 -4.67
C THR A 118 -2.69 -2.81 -3.19
N MET A 119 -3.82 -2.49 -2.57
CA MET A 119 -3.98 -2.17 -1.15
C MET A 119 -5.36 -2.61 -0.66
N ASN A 120 -5.46 -3.00 0.61
CA ASN A 120 -6.73 -3.36 1.24
C ASN A 120 -6.84 -2.85 2.67
N PHE A 121 -8.05 -2.47 3.07
CA PHE A 121 -8.41 -2.16 4.45
C PHE A 121 -9.46 -3.15 4.96
N GLY A 122 -9.05 -4.12 5.78
CA GLY A 122 -9.89 -5.27 6.13
C GLY A 122 -10.84 -5.09 7.33
N TRP A 123 -10.88 -3.91 7.96
CA TRP A 123 -11.73 -3.67 9.14
C TRP A 123 -12.31 -2.26 9.23
N LEU A 124 -12.12 -1.44 8.19
CA LEU A 124 -12.74 -0.12 8.16
C LEU A 124 -14.24 -0.29 7.87
N THR A 125 -15.05 0.04 8.86
CA THR A 125 -16.51 -0.01 8.81
C THR A 125 -17.07 1.37 9.15
N ARG A 126 -18.33 1.61 8.78
CA ARG A 126 -19.04 2.86 9.03
C ARG A 126 -19.32 3.08 10.52
#